data_AF-A0A4S1G216-F1
#
_entry.id   AF-A0A4S1G216-F1
#
_cell.length_a   1.000
_cell.length_b   1.000
_cell.length_c   1.000
_cell.angle_alpha   90.00
_cell.angle_beta   90.00
_cell.angle_gamma   90.00
#
_symmetry.space_group_name_H-M   'P 1'
#
loop_
_entity.id
_entity.type
_entity.pdbx_description
1 polymer ?
#
loop_
_entity_poly.entity_id
_entity_poly.type
_entity_poly.pdbx_seq_one_letter_code
_entity_poly.pdbx_strand_id
1 'polypeptide(L)'
;EVRDGACRPTVSRQCPIRGQLRDADGNCACPDGLEVRGKACVRPKPSQEQCTIRGQVHNKRGDCVCPRGTEIRDGACRKPPQECAPGSRFIDGQCQPVLIRRRCPVGTTG
;
A
#
# COMPACT_ATOMS: atom_id res chain seq x y z
N GLU A 1 -32.60 17.25 30.06
CA GLU A 1 -33.61 17.50 31.10
C GLU A 1 -34.97 17.53 30.43
N VAL A 2 -35.90 16.69 30.89
CA VAL A 2 -37.21 16.51 30.25
C VAL A 2 -38.18 17.55 30.80
N ARG A 3 -38.65 18.43 29.92
CA ARG A 3 -39.95 19.10 30.03
C ARG A 3 -40.64 18.93 28.67
N ASP A 4 -41.91 18.53 28.68
CA ASP A 4 -42.80 18.47 27.51
C ASP A 4 -42.67 17.32 26.49
N GLY A 5 -42.35 16.09 26.90
CA GLY A 5 -42.69 14.90 26.10
C GLY A 5 -42.02 14.73 24.72
N ALA A 6 -41.03 15.55 24.39
CA ALA A 6 -40.22 15.40 23.18
C ALA A 6 -38.76 15.18 23.54
N CYS A 7 -38.14 14.17 22.92
CA CYS A 7 -36.70 13.93 22.99
C CYS A 7 -35.94 15.14 22.43
N ARG A 8 -35.53 16.07 23.29
CA ARG A 8 -34.55 17.10 22.95
C ARG A 8 -33.16 16.53 23.28
N PRO A 9 -32.30 16.23 22.29
CA PRO A 9 -30.91 15.94 22.60
C PRO A 9 -30.34 17.21 23.25
N THR A 10 -29.78 17.05 24.45
CA THR A 10 -28.98 18.06 25.12
C THR A 10 -28.04 18.63 24.07
N VAL A 11 -28.19 19.91 23.75
CA VAL A 11 -27.30 20.61 22.82
C VAL A 11 -25.92 20.62 23.48
N SER A 12 -25.18 19.54 23.28
CA SER A 12 -23.77 19.47 23.56
C SER A 12 -23.16 20.64 22.79
N ARG A 13 -22.28 21.38 23.46
CA ARG A 13 -21.53 22.53 22.91
C ARG A 13 -20.57 22.12 21.77
N GLN A 14 -20.88 21.04 21.08
CA GLN A 14 -20.02 20.24 20.24
C GLN A 14 -20.89 19.79 19.07
N CYS A 15 -20.49 20.17 17.87
CA CYS A 15 -21.08 19.68 16.63
C CYS A 15 -21.10 18.14 16.62
N PRO A 16 -22.08 17.51 15.94
CA PRO A 16 -22.32 16.06 16.03
C PRO A 16 -21.13 15.23 15.52
N ILE A 17 -20.29 15.81 14.66
CA ILE A 17 -19.11 15.18 14.09
C ILE A 17 -17.87 15.68 14.84
N ARG A 18 -16.99 14.76 15.23
CA ARG A 18 -15.75 15.09 15.95
C ARG A 18 -14.86 16.00 15.10
N GLY A 19 -14.53 17.17 15.62
CA GLY A 19 -13.66 18.14 14.94
C GLY A 19 -14.39 19.17 14.09
N GLN A 20 -15.73 19.13 14.03
CA GLN A 20 -16.51 20.22 13.46
C GLN A 20 -16.55 21.42 14.40
N LEU A 21 -16.56 22.60 13.79
CA LEU A 21 -16.65 23.90 14.42
C LEU A 21 -17.89 24.61 13.85
N ARG A 22 -18.40 25.62 14.57
CA ARG A 22 -19.42 26.49 14.00
C ARG A 22 -18.75 27.52 13.09
N ASP A 23 -19.27 27.67 11.88
CA ASP A 23 -18.91 28.78 11.00
C ASP A 23 -19.57 30.09 11.45
N ALA A 24 -19.31 31.17 10.71
CA ALA A 24 -19.87 32.50 10.98
C ALA A 24 -21.41 32.52 10.91
N ASP A 25 -22.02 31.61 10.16
CA ASP A 25 -23.45 31.43 9.99
C ASP A 25 -24.07 30.51 11.06
N GLY A 26 -23.24 29.96 11.96
CA GLY A 26 -23.65 29.08 13.05
C GLY A 26 -23.85 27.62 12.64
N ASN A 27 -23.51 27.25 11.40
CA ASN A 27 -23.57 25.88 10.90
C ASN A 27 -22.33 25.09 11.30
N CYS A 28 -22.49 23.78 11.45
CA CYS A 28 -21.37 22.89 11.79
C CYS A 28 -20.60 22.48 10.53
N ALA A 29 -19.37 22.98 10.39
CA ALA A 29 -18.47 22.70 9.26
C ALA A 29 -17.11 22.18 9.75
N CYS A 30 -16.40 21.45 8.89
CA CYS A 30 -15.00 21.12 9.16
C CYS A 30 -14.12 22.34 8.78
N PRO A 31 -13.05 22.63 9.55
CA PRO A 31 -12.12 23.68 9.19
C PRO A 31 -11.37 23.37 7.89
N ASP A 32 -10.80 24.40 7.27
CA ASP A 32 -10.16 24.32 5.95
C ASP A 32 -9.17 23.17 5.81
N GLY A 33 -9.29 22.44 4.70
CA GLY A 33 -8.43 21.29 4.38
C GLY A 33 -8.76 20.01 5.16
N LEU A 34 -9.91 19.95 5.85
CA LEU A 34 -10.48 18.72 6.39
C LEU A 34 -11.81 18.38 5.71
N GLU A 35 -12.08 17.10 5.55
CA GLU A 35 -13.33 16.58 5.01
C GLU A 35 -14.04 15.70 6.02
N VAL A 36 -15.37 15.63 5.94
CA VAL A 36 -16.16 14.72 6.78
C VAL A 36 -15.95 13.29 6.29
N ARG A 37 -15.37 12.43 7.14
CA ARG A 37 -15.26 10.99 6.89
C ARG A 37 -15.79 10.21 8.08
N GLY A 38 -16.95 9.58 7.90
CA GLY A 38 -17.65 8.89 8.99
C GLY A 38 -18.13 9.90 10.05
N LYS A 39 -17.67 9.75 11.29
CA LYS A 39 -18.04 10.62 12.43
C LYS A 39 -16.93 11.61 12.83
N ALA A 40 -15.98 11.90 11.94
CA ALA A 40 -14.90 12.84 12.20
C ALA A 40 -14.54 13.70 10.98
N CYS A 41 -14.08 14.93 11.24
CA CYS A 41 -13.32 15.72 10.28
C CYS A 41 -11.91 15.12 10.19
N VAL A 42 -11.52 14.70 8.99
CA VAL A 42 -10.20 14.11 8.75
C VAL A 42 -9.51 14.89 7.64
N ARG A 43 -8.18 14.96 7.70
CA ARG A 43 -7.41 15.45 6.57
C ARG A 43 -7.66 14.48 5.41
N PRO A 44 -8.01 14.97 4.20
CA PRO A 44 -8.01 14.14 3.01
C PRO A 44 -6.68 13.40 3.02
N LYS A 45 -6.71 12.07 3.00
CA LYS A 45 -5.48 11.39 2.58
C LYS A 45 -5.22 11.94 1.19
N PRO A 46 -4.01 12.44 0.88
CA PRO A 46 -3.68 12.65 -0.52
C PRO A 46 -4.10 11.34 -1.18
N SER A 47 -4.95 11.43 -2.20
CA SER A 47 -5.04 10.35 -3.14
C SER A 47 -3.62 10.23 -3.66
N GLN A 48 -2.79 9.41 -3.00
CA GLN A 48 -1.77 8.69 -3.72
C GLN A 48 -2.62 8.03 -4.78
N GLU A 49 -2.66 8.65 -5.96
CA GLU A 49 -3.29 8.11 -7.14
C GLU A 49 -2.67 6.74 -7.25
N GLN A 50 -3.36 5.73 -6.72
CA GLN A 50 -2.72 4.44 -6.53
C GLN A 50 -2.36 4.02 -7.93
N CYS A 51 -1.07 3.84 -8.18
CA CYS A 51 -0.60 3.51 -9.50
C CYS A 51 -1.42 2.33 -10.00
N THR A 52 -2.02 2.48 -11.18
CA THR A 52 -3.07 1.58 -11.68
C THR A 52 -2.59 0.13 -11.77
N ILE A 53 -1.28 -0.06 -11.98
CA ILE A 53 -0.63 -1.36 -12.04
C ILE A 53 -0.22 -1.81 -10.65
N ARG A 54 -0.63 -3.03 -10.29
CA ARG A 54 -0.31 -3.63 -8.99
C ARG A 54 1.20 -3.71 -8.76
N GLY A 55 1.67 -3.10 -7.68
CA GLY A 55 3.07 -3.09 -7.28
C GLY A 55 3.90 -1.93 -7.82
N GLN A 56 3.31 -1.02 -8.60
CA GLN A 56 3.95 0.25 -8.94
C GLN A 56 4.00 1.19 -7.73
N VAL A 57 5.04 2.01 -7.70
CA VAL A 57 5.29 3.04 -6.68
C VAL A 57 5.60 4.37 -7.35
N HIS A 58 5.33 5.48 -6.67
CA HIS A 58 5.75 6.79 -7.16
C HIS A 58 7.25 6.96 -6.98
N ASN A 59 7.93 7.41 -8.02
CA ASN A 59 9.30 7.90 -7.89
C ASN A 59 9.32 9.32 -7.26
N LYS A 60 10.51 9.90 -7.09
CA LYS A 60 10.68 11.27 -6.56
C LYS A 60 10.02 12.37 -7.40
N ARG A 61 9.72 12.08 -8.67
CA ARG A 61 9.05 12.99 -9.62
C ARG A 61 7.53 12.80 -9.65
N GLY A 62 6.99 11.83 -8.92
CA GLY A 62 5.56 11.49 -8.94
C GLY A 62 5.14 10.57 -10.09
N ASP A 63 6.06 9.98 -10.86
CA ASP A 63 5.67 8.99 -11.88
C ASP A 63 5.52 7.61 -11.25
N CYS A 64 4.52 6.85 -11.72
CA CYS A 64 4.31 5.46 -11.36
C CYS A 64 5.31 4.54 -12.07
N VAL A 65 6.19 3.90 -11.30
CA VAL A 65 7.24 3.01 -11.81
C VAL A 65 7.27 1.69 -11.04
N CYS A 66 7.73 0.62 -11.67
CA CYS A 66 8.06 -0.61 -10.96
C CYS A 66 9.34 -0.42 -10.13
N PRO A 67 9.41 -0.95 -8.90
CA PRO A 67 10.62 -0.88 -8.08
C PRO A 67 11.81 -1.59 -8.75
N ARG A 68 13.03 -1.20 -8.38
CA ARG A 68 14.26 -1.77 -8.97
C ARG A 68 14.27 -3.30 -8.89
N GLY A 69 14.64 -3.95 -9.99
CA GLY A 69 14.67 -5.40 -10.09
C GLY A 69 13.30 -6.04 -10.36
N THR A 70 12.30 -5.25 -10.75
CA THR A 70 11.00 -5.75 -11.21
C THR A 70 10.62 -5.10 -12.53
N GLU A 71 9.82 -5.82 -13.32
CA GLU A 71 9.27 -5.40 -14.61
C GLU A 71 7.77 -5.69 -14.65
N ILE A 72 7.04 -5.03 -15.54
CA ILE A 72 5.60 -5.28 -15.70
C ILE A 72 5.41 -6.63 -16.38
N ARG A 73 4.82 -7.59 -15.67
CA ARG A 73 4.37 -8.89 -16.20
C ARG A 73 2.98 -9.24 -15.68
N ASP A 74 2.09 -9.62 -16.60
CA ASP A 74 0.70 -9.96 -16.30
C ASP A 74 -0.03 -8.84 -15.52
N GLY A 75 0.18 -7.59 -15.93
CA GLY A 75 -0.46 -6.43 -15.28
C GLY A 75 0.02 -6.13 -13.85
N ALA A 76 1.17 -6.66 -13.44
CA ALA A 76 1.77 -6.39 -12.13
C ALA A 76 3.29 -6.25 -12.23
N CYS A 77 3.92 -5.50 -11.32
CA CYS A 77 5.37 -5.49 -11.18
C CYS A 77 5.82 -6.83 -10.59
N ARG A 78 6.56 -7.63 -11.36
CA ARG A 78 7.11 -8.93 -10.94
C ARG A 78 8.63 -8.95 -11.14
N LYS A 79 9.33 -9.77 -10.36
CA LYS A 79 10.74 -10.02 -10.62
C LYS A 79 10.89 -10.74 -11.96
N PRO A 80 11.94 -10.42 -12.76
CA PRO A 80 12.26 -11.24 -13.90
C PRO A 80 12.45 -12.68 -13.44
N PRO A 81 12.14 -13.67 -14.31
CA PRO A 81 12.45 -15.07 -14.03
C PRO A 81 13.95 -15.14 -13.73
N GLN A 82 14.27 -15.62 -12.54
CA GLN A 82 15.65 -15.82 -12.15
C GLN A 82 16.17 -16.97 -13.01
N GLU A 83 16.91 -16.64 -14.07
CA GLU A 83 17.78 -17.62 -14.70
C GLU A 83 18.69 -18.15 -13.59
N CYS A 84 18.69 -19.47 -13.41
CA CYS A 84 19.49 -20.10 -12.38
C CYS A 84 20.95 -19.61 -12.49
N ALA A 85 21.60 -19.44 -11.34
CA ALA A 85 22.98 -18.95 -11.30
C ALA A 85 23.86 -19.76 -12.28
N PRO A 86 24.89 -19.14 -12.89
CA PRO A 86 25.79 -19.83 -13.82
C PRO A 86 26.29 -21.15 -13.22
N GLY A 87 26.12 -22.26 -13.95
CA GLY A 87 26.43 -23.61 -13.45
C GLY A 87 25.26 -24.35 -12.78
N SER A 88 24.06 -23.76 -12.77
CA SER A 88 22.82 -24.40 -12.30
C SER A 88 21.76 -24.42 -13.40
N ARG A 89 20.88 -25.43 -13.39
CA ARG A 89 19.73 -25.54 -14.29
C ARG A 89 18.44 -25.62 -13.48
N PHE A 90 17.36 -25.11 -14.06
CA PHE A 90 16.03 -25.20 -13.49
C PHE A 90 15.46 -26.61 -13.77
N ILE A 91 15.42 -27.45 -12.74
CA ILE A 91 14.95 -28.85 -12.81
C ILE A 91 13.90 -29.02 -11.69
N ASP A 92 12.72 -29.54 -12.03
CA ASP A 92 11.61 -29.78 -11.08
C ASP A 92 11.23 -28.56 -10.21
N GLY A 93 11.28 -27.35 -10.77
CA GLY A 93 10.92 -26.13 -10.04
C GLY A 93 12.02 -25.59 -9.12
N GLN A 94 13.22 -26.18 -9.12
CA GLN A 94 14.37 -25.74 -8.32
C GLN A 94 15.62 -25.54 -9.18
N CYS A 95 16.43 -24.55 -8.81
CA CYS A 95 17.75 -24.39 -9.40
C CYS A 95 18.71 -25.42 -8.80
N GLN A 96 19.03 -26.46 -9.56
CA GLN A 96 19.99 -27.49 -9.16
C GLN A 96 21.34 -27.24 -9.84
N PRO A 97 22.47 -27.42 -9.13
CA PRO A 97 23.78 -27.35 -9.75
C PRO A 97 23.91 -28.43 -10.81
N VAL A 98 24.42 -28.06 -11.99
CA VAL A 98 24.78 -29.03 -13.04
C VAL A 98 26.06 -29.71 -12.57
N LEU A 99 25.90 -30.78 -11.79
CA LEU A 99 27.00 -31.67 -11.40
C LEU A 99 27.52 -32.38 -12.66
N ILE A 100 28.33 -31.67 -13.45
CA ILE A 100 29.24 -32.32 -14.37
C ILE A 100 30.15 -33.14 -13.46
N ARG A 101 29.92 -34.45 -13.40
CA ARG A 101 30.78 -35.41 -12.73
C ARG A 101 32.17 -35.31 -13.36
N ARG A 102 32.97 -34.33 -12.90
CA ARG A 102 34.41 -34.35 -13.06
C ARG A 102 34.84 -35.54 -12.22
N ARG A 103 35.04 -36.68 -12.88
CA ARG A 103 35.71 -37.83 -12.29
C ARG A 103 36.94 -37.28 -11.57
N CYS A 104 37.04 -37.53 -10.26
CA CYS A 104 38.31 -37.33 -9.59
C CYS A 104 39.35 -38.15 -10.36
N PRO A 105 40.53 -37.60 -10.68
CA PRO A 105 41.63 -38.43 -11.11
C PRO A 105 41.83 -39.54 -10.06
N VAL A 106 42.04 -40.77 -10.52
CA VAL A 106 42.29 -41.91 -9.63
C VAL A 106 43.44 -41.57 -8.67
N GLY A 107 43.21 -41.65 -7.36
CA GLY A 107 44.26 -41.51 -6.34
C GLY A 107 44.09 -40.43 -5.26
N THR A 108 42.99 -39.69 -5.18
CA THR A 108 42.76 -38.76 -4.05
C THR A 108 41.93 -39.41 -2.95
N THR A 109 42.57 -39.80 -1.85
CA THR A 109 41.92 -40.23 -0.59
C THR A 109 41.78 -39.02 0.31
N GLY A 110 40.56 -38.75 0.80
CA GLY A 110 40.27 -37.70 1.78
C GLY A 110 40.45 -38.17 3.22
#